data_AF-A0A7J0CTW5-F1
#
_entry.id   AF-A0A7J0CTW5-F1
#
_cell.length_a   1.000
_cell.length_b   1.000
_cell.length_c   1.000
_cell.angle_alpha   90.00
_cell.angle_beta   90.00
_cell.angle_gamma   90.00
#
_symmetry.space_group_name_H-M   'P 1'
#
loop_
_entity.id
_entity.type
_entity.pdbx_description
1 polymer ?
#
loop_
_entity_poly.entity_id
_entity_poly.type
_entity_poly.pdbx_seq_one_letter_code
_entity_poly.pdbx_strand_id
1 'polypeptide(L)'
;MTKERRAEAAEPRTVDSPEVLKALSHPLRLRILRHLGAAGPATSTTLAAALGENTGTLSYHLRMLERSGLIEDIPSAPPGGSAGGAGCAGSTSAGRRRVS
;
A
#
# COMPACT_ATOMS: atom_id res chain seq x y z
N MET A 1 29.14 -3.56 11.18
CA MET A 1 29.79 -2.85 10.07
C MET A 1 29.33 -3.45 8.74
N THR A 2 28.08 -3.18 8.33
CA THR A 2 27.60 -3.35 6.95
C THR A 2 26.41 -2.40 6.72
N LYS A 3 26.78 -1.24 6.19
CA LYS A 3 26.09 -0.34 5.28
C LYS A 3 24.65 0.07 5.61
N GLU A 4 24.59 1.25 6.22
CA GLU A 4 23.55 2.24 6.08
C GLU A 4 22.94 2.22 4.68
N ARG A 5 21.76 1.64 4.53
CA ARG A 5 20.89 1.90 3.40
C ARG A 5 20.01 3.08 3.79
N ARG A 6 20.63 4.24 4.03
CA ARG A 6 19.90 5.50 4.07
C ARG A 6 19.27 5.61 2.69
N ALA A 7 17.95 5.49 2.63
CA ALA A 7 17.18 5.65 1.42
C ALA A 7 17.78 6.84 0.64
N GLU A 8 18.28 6.55 -0.55
CA GLU A 8 18.56 7.54 -1.57
C GLU A 8 17.30 8.39 -1.64
N ALA A 9 17.38 9.62 -1.12
CA ALA A 9 16.21 10.41 -0.79
C ALA A 9 15.43 10.61 -2.08
N ALA A 10 14.29 9.91 -2.20
CA ALA A 10 13.46 9.93 -3.39
C ALA A 10 13.27 11.38 -3.80
N GLU A 11 13.66 11.71 -5.03
CA GLU A 11 13.53 13.08 -5.52
C GLU A 11 12.10 13.56 -5.32
N PRO A 12 11.90 14.82 -4.91
CA PRO A 12 10.57 15.33 -4.64
C PRO A 12 9.69 15.19 -5.89
N ARG A 13 8.70 14.29 -5.81
CA ARG A 13 7.69 14.11 -6.86
C ARG A 13 6.75 15.31 -6.86
N THR A 14 6.64 15.96 -8.01
CA THR A 14 5.56 16.94 -8.26
C THR A 14 4.25 16.21 -8.51
N VAL A 15 3.15 16.74 -7.96
CA VAL A 15 1.82 16.10 -7.99
C VAL A 15 0.77 17.13 -8.40
N ASP A 16 0.35 17.06 -9.65
CA ASP A 16 -0.57 18.05 -10.24
C ASP A 16 -1.96 17.47 -10.55
N SER A 17 -2.14 16.17 -10.36
CA SER A 17 -3.43 15.51 -10.60
C SER A 17 -4.43 15.79 -9.47
N PRO A 18 -5.66 16.23 -9.78
CA PRO A 18 -6.69 16.49 -8.77
C PRO A 18 -7.07 15.22 -8.01
N GLU A 19 -6.95 14.04 -8.61
CA GLU A 19 -7.21 12.75 -7.94
C GLU A 19 -6.16 12.46 -6.87
N VAL A 20 -4.90 12.77 -7.17
CA VAL A 20 -3.79 12.58 -6.24
C VAL A 20 -3.85 13.60 -5.11
N LEU A 21 -4.16 14.86 -5.41
CA LEU A 21 -4.38 15.89 -4.40
C LEU A 21 -5.51 15.49 -3.45
N LYS A 22 -6.66 15.05 -3.99
CA LYS A 22 -7.75 14.51 -3.19
C LYS A 22 -7.31 13.31 -2.36
N ALA A 23 -6.43 12.45 -2.87
CA ALA A 23 -5.88 11.32 -2.14
C ALA A 23 -5.04 11.74 -0.94
N LEU A 24 -4.22 12.77 -1.10
CA LEU A 24 -3.34 13.29 -0.07
C LEU A 24 -4.07 14.12 1.01
N SER A 25 -5.29 14.62 0.75
CA SER A 25 -6.03 15.45 1.72
C SER A 25 -6.53 14.71 2.97
N HIS A 26 -6.53 13.37 3.00
CA HIS A 26 -7.09 12.63 4.14
C HIS A 26 -5.99 12.16 5.09
N PRO A 27 -6.09 12.43 6.40
CA PRO A 27 -5.03 12.17 7.35
C PRO A 27 -4.64 10.68 7.42
N LEU A 28 -5.62 9.78 7.36
CA LEU A 28 -5.34 8.34 7.39
C LEU A 28 -4.54 7.86 6.16
N ARG A 29 -4.77 8.43 4.98
CA ARG A 29 -4.01 8.08 3.77
C ARG A 29 -2.55 8.55 3.87
N LEU A 30 -2.31 9.72 4.44
CA LEU A 30 -0.95 10.18 4.74
C LEU A 30 -0.25 9.27 5.75
N ARG A 31 -0.95 8.82 6.80
CA ARG A 31 -0.42 7.86 7.78
C ARG A 31 -0.04 6.53 7.12
N ILE A 32 -0.87 6.02 6.21
CA ILE A 32 -0.58 4.81 5.43
C ILE A 32 0.69 5.00 4.59
N LEU A 33 0.78 6.08 3.81
CA LEU A 33 1.94 6.34 2.94
C LEU A 33 3.23 6.47 3.75
N ARG A 34 3.18 7.18 4.89
CA ARG A 34 4.32 7.29 5.81
C ARG A 34 4.74 5.93 6.37
N HIS A 35 3.78 5.11 6.78
CA HIS A 35 4.07 3.77 7.29
C HIS A 35 4.71 2.89 6.21
N LEU A 36 4.14 2.86 5.01
CA LEU A 36 4.68 2.06 3.89
C LEU A 36 6.07 2.55 3.46
N GLY A 37 6.32 3.86 3.49
CA GLY A 37 7.64 4.43 3.19
C GLY A 37 8.69 4.13 4.27
N ALA A 38 8.29 4.07 5.54
CA ALA A 38 9.22 3.86 6.66
C ALA A 38 9.44 2.37 7.00
N ALA A 39 8.37 1.58 7.06
CA ALA A 39 8.39 0.17 7.44
C ALA A 39 8.43 -0.80 6.24
N GLY A 40 8.22 -0.29 5.03
CA GLY A 40 8.20 -1.08 3.80
C GLY A 40 6.84 -1.72 3.51
N PRO A 41 6.80 -2.71 2.61
CA PRO A 41 5.53 -3.19 2.07
C PRO A 41 4.69 -3.99 3.06
N ALA A 42 3.40 -3.66 3.17
CA ALA A 42 2.50 -4.19 4.19
C ALA A 42 1.12 -4.57 3.64
N THR A 43 0.42 -5.49 4.31
CA THR A 43 -0.97 -5.86 3.98
C THR A 43 -1.97 -4.98 4.73
N SER A 44 -3.24 -4.99 4.31
CA SER A 44 -4.33 -4.28 4.99
C SER A 44 -4.43 -4.65 6.47
N THR A 45 -4.29 -5.94 6.80
CA THR A 45 -4.33 -6.45 8.19
C THR A 45 -3.18 -5.91 9.03
N THR A 46 -1.96 -5.92 8.49
CA THR A 46 -0.79 -5.41 9.22
C THR A 46 -0.86 -3.90 9.43
N LEU A 47 -1.38 -3.15 8.45
CA LEU A 47 -1.58 -1.71 8.56
C LEU A 47 -2.69 -1.35 9.56
N ALA A 48 -3.78 -2.12 9.57
CA ALA A 48 -4.88 -1.95 10.51
C ALA A 48 -4.37 -2.08 11.96
N ALA A 49 -3.60 -3.14 12.25
CA ALA A 49 -2.97 -3.34 13.55
C ALA A 49 -1.98 -2.21 13.91
N ALA A 50 -1.14 -1.79 12.96
CA ALA A 50 -0.13 -0.75 13.20
C ALA A 50 -0.73 0.66 13.39
N LEU A 51 -1.85 0.97 12.74
CA LEU A 51 -2.47 2.29 12.77
C LEU A 51 -3.64 2.41 13.76
N GLY A 52 -4.01 1.31 14.44
CA GLY A 52 -5.12 1.27 15.38
C GLY A 52 -6.48 1.40 14.71
N GLU A 53 -6.61 0.88 13.50
CA GLU A 53 -7.79 0.99 12.65
C GLU A 53 -8.34 -0.39 12.32
N ASN A 54 -9.55 -0.46 11.77
CA ASN A 54 -10.10 -1.73 11.28
C ASN A 54 -9.70 -2.00 9.82
N THR A 55 -9.69 -3.28 9.45
CA THR A 55 -9.29 -3.75 8.12
C THR A 55 -10.22 -3.26 6.99
N GLY A 56 -11.50 -3.02 7.28
CA GLY A 56 -12.46 -2.46 6.32
C GLY A 56 -12.10 -1.03 5.93
N THR A 57 -11.86 -0.18 6.92
CA THR A 57 -11.39 1.21 6.75
C THR A 57 -10.08 1.24 5.95
N LEU A 58 -9.10 0.42 6.33
CA LEU A 58 -7.83 0.35 5.60
C LEU A 58 -8.02 -0.08 4.15
N SER A 59 -8.83 -1.11 3.90
CA SER A 59 -9.08 -1.60 2.54
C SER A 59 -9.72 -0.53 1.64
N TYR A 60 -10.62 0.28 2.19
CA TYR A 60 -11.19 1.41 1.46
C TYR A 60 -10.12 2.44 1.06
N HIS A 61 -9.33 2.91 2.02
CA HIS A 61 -8.31 3.92 1.76
C HIS A 61 -7.19 3.42 0.86
N LEU A 62 -6.78 2.16 1.03
CA LEU A 62 -5.75 1.54 0.20
C LEU A 62 -6.21 1.44 -1.26
N ARG A 63 -7.47 1.10 -1.55
CA ARG A 63 -8.02 1.15 -2.91
C ARG A 63 -8.04 2.56 -3.50
N MET A 64 -8.31 3.59 -2.69
CA MET A 64 -8.24 4.97 -3.16
C MET A 64 -6.81 5.38 -3.54
N LEU A 65 -5.83 4.97 -2.73
CA LEU A 65 -4.42 5.25 -2.98
C LEU A 65 -3.92 4.55 -4.25
N GLU A 66 -4.34 3.30 -4.49
CA GLU A 66 -4.04 2.57 -5.73
C GLU A 66 -4.63 3.26 -6.95
N ARG A 67 -5.90 3.67 -6.89
CA ARG A 67 -6.54 4.39 -8.01
C ARG A 67 -5.81 5.68 -8.35
N SER A 68 -5.26 6.37 -7.35
CA SER A 68 -4.44 7.56 -7.55
C SER A 68 -2.98 7.27 -7.95
N GLY A 69 -2.57 6.00 -8.05
CA GLY A 69 -1.20 5.62 -8.41
C GLY A 69 -0.14 5.99 -7.35
N LEU A 70 -0.55 6.16 -6.09
CA LEU A 70 0.36 6.47 -4.98
C LEU A 70 0.95 5.22 -4.33
N ILE A 71 0.28 4.07 -4.49
CA ILE A 71 0.75 2.77 -4.04
C ILE A 71 0.49 1.74 -5.13
N GLU A 72 1.25 0.67 -5.08
CA GLU A 72 1.10 -0.50 -5.93
C GLU A 72 1.03 -1.78 -5.09
N ASP A 73 0.25 -2.75 -5.57
CA ASP A 73 0.21 -4.10 -5.02
C ASP A 73 1.47 -4.87 -5.48
N ILE A 74 2.12 -5.53 -4.53
CA ILE A 74 3.21 -6.47 -4.77
C ILE A 74 2.58 -7.85 -4.90
N PRO A 75 2.74 -8.53 -6.05
CA PRO A 75 2.29 -9.90 -6.18
C PRO A 75 3.01 -10.76 -5.13
N SER A 76 2.25 -11.40 -4.24
CA SER A 76 2.79 -12.50 -3.47
C SER A 76 3.17 -13.60 -4.45
N ALA A 77 4.36 -14.20 -4.29
CA ALA A 77 4.77 -15.35 -5.10
C ALA A 77 3.59 -16.33 -5.24
N PRO A 78 3.30 -16.85 -6.45
CA PRO A 78 2.18 -17.76 -6.63
C PRO A 78 2.35 -18.93 -5.67
N PRO A 79 1.27 -19.37 -4.98
CA PRO A 79 1.36 -20.57 -4.15
C PRO A 79 1.78 -21.72 -5.06
N GLY A 80 3.00 -22.24 -4.83
CA GLY A 80 3.49 -23.41 -5.53
C GLY A 80 2.62 -24.61 -5.18
N GLY A 81 1.77 -25.02 -6.13
CA GLY A 81 1.18 -26.36 -6.18
C GLY A 81 -0.07 -26.60 -5.33
N SER A 82 -1.25 -26.38 -5.90
CA SER A 82 -2.22 -27.44 -6.21
C SER A 82 -3.52 -26.82 -6.72
N ALA A 83 -4.09 -27.49 -7.73
CA ALA A 83 -5.23 -27.06 -8.50
C ALA A 83 -6.51 -26.90 -7.68
N GLY A 84 -7.35 -25.95 -8.11
CA GLY A 84 -8.79 -25.96 -7.86
C GLY A 84 -9.36 -24.63 -7.42
N GLY A 85 -10.23 -24.05 -8.26
CA GLY A 85 -11.22 -23.08 -7.79
C GLY A 85 -11.22 -21.76 -8.55
N ALA A 86 -12.27 -21.60 -9.34
CA ALA A 86 -12.68 -20.37 -9.98
C ALA A 86 -12.98 -19.24 -8.98
N GLY A 87 -12.96 -18.00 -9.50
CA GLY A 87 -13.88 -16.97 -9.02
C GLY A 87 -13.25 -15.68 -8.54
N CYS A 88 -13.70 -14.59 -9.17
CA CYS A 88 -13.77 -13.24 -8.61
C CYS A 88 -12.46 -12.42 -8.62
N ALA A 89 -12.27 -11.63 -9.68
CA ALA A 89 -11.45 -10.42 -9.65
C ALA A 89 -12.06 -9.43 -8.64
N GLY A 90 -11.64 -9.53 -7.38
CA GLY A 90 -12.20 -8.77 -6.28
C GLY A 90 -11.18 -8.61 -5.15
N SER A 91 -10.23 -7.69 -5.36
CA SER A 91 -9.38 -7.07 -4.32
C SER A 91 -8.78 -8.05 -3.30
N THR A 92 -7.60 -8.57 -3.63
CA THR A 92 -6.83 -9.41 -2.72
C THR A 92 -6.34 -8.56 -1.53
N SER A 93 -7.10 -8.54 -0.43
CA SER A 93 -6.67 -7.98 0.86
C SER A 93 -5.40 -8.62 1.42
N ALA A 94 -4.97 -9.75 0.83
CA ALA A 94 -3.74 -10.46 1.15
C ALA A 94 -2.48 -9.88 0.45
N GLY A 95 -2.63 -9.02 -0.56
CA GLY A 95 -1.49 -8.40 -1.25
C GLY A 95 -0.72 -7.43 -0.35
N ARG A 96 0.62 -7.49 -0.41
CA ARG A 96 1.47 -6.47 0.24
C ARG A 96 1.53 -5.25 -0.66
N ARG A 97 1.46 -4.04 -0.10
CA ARG A 97 1.47 -2.78 -0.87
C ARG A 97 2.72 -1.99 -0.59
N ARG A 98 3.27 -1.31 -1.59
CA ARG A 98 4.38 -0.35 -1.43
C ARG A 98 4.05 1.01 -2.04
N VAL A 99 4.77 2.03 -1.61
CA VAL A 99 4.73 3.34 -2.28
C VAL A 99 5.34 3.20 -3.67
N SER A 100 4.65 3.77 -4.66
CA SER A 100 5.02 3.77 -6.09
C SER A 100 6.28 4.60 -6.37
#